data_AF-A0A5N7BVI7-F1
#
_entry.id   AF-A0A5N7BVI7-F1
#
_cell.length_a   1.000
_cell.length_b   1.000
_cell.length_c   1.000
_cell.angle_alpha   90.00
_cell.angle_beta   90.00
_cell.angle_gamma   90.00
#
_symmetry.space_group_name_H-M   'P 1'
#
loop_
_entity.id
_entity.type
_entity.pdbx_description
1 polymer ?
#
loop_
_entity_poly.entity_id
_entity_poly.type
_entity_poly.pdbx_seq_one_letter_code
_entity_poly.pdbx_strand_id
1 'polypeptide(L)'
;MTEQEHKVYRHADADGHFRRKDSVFRSIVSSDPTAEFPAEKDRYILYLGYGCPWVHRSNIARSLKGLEEIIPLVADPAYEGRYTIPVLCDKEETIVNNKSSEIIRMFYTELDHLLPDDLREVNKPGGGFYPLYLRNDIDEMNKWVYRQINNGVYKTGFATTQVAYEGNLYPLFEALDRIKTHLHSKDTNLSGEHITETDIRLYMTVARFDVAYYLIFRCNLKTIWHDYPQIHL
;
A
#
# COMPACT_ATOMS: atom_id res chain seq x y z
N MET A 1 20.08 28.48 26.47
CA MET A 1 19.09 27.81 25.61
C MET A 1 19.33 26.32 25.75
N THR A 2 18.44 25.62 26.44
CA THR A 2 18.53 24.16 26.63
C THR A 2 18.32 23.44 25.32
N GLU A 3 19.23 22.54 24.96
CA GLU A 3 19.12 21.56 23.86
C GLU A 3 17.89 20.66 24.07
N GLN A 4 16.71 21.15 23.72
CA GLN A 4 15.66 20.26 23.24
C GLN A 4 15.91 20.09 21.74
N GLU A 5 16.88 19.24 21.41
CA GLU A 5 16.94 18.64 20.08
C GLU A 5 15.54 18.09 19.76
N HIS A 6 14.95 18.58 18.68
CA HIS A 6 13.63 18.16 18.24
C HIS A 6 13.67 16.65 17.91
N LYS A 7 13.28 15.80 18.89
CA LYS A 7 13.05 14.34 18.78
C LYS A 7 12.05 13.94 17.67
N VAL A 8 11.51 14.90 16.93
CA VAL A 8 10.39 14.74 16.00
C VAL A 8 10.78 13.94 14.75
N TYR A 9 12.07 13.88 14.39
CA TYR A 9 12.55 13.28 13.14
C TYR A 9 13.42 12.01 13.25
N ARG A 10 13.69 11.50 14.46
CA ARG A 10 14.45 10.24 14.60
C ARG A 10 13.51 9.05 14.41
N HIS A 11 13.43 8.55 13.17
CA HIS A 11 12.63 7.37 12.82
C HIS A 11 13.38 6.05 13.04
N ALA A 12 14.71 6.06 13.07
CA ALA A 12 15.52 4.88 13.34
C ALA A 12 15.68 4.59 14.83
N ASP A 13 15.88 3.31 15.16
CA ASP A 13 16.30 2.86 16.48
C ASP A 13 17.79 3.16 16.73
N ALA A 14 18.29 2.86 17.93
CA ALA A 14 19.66 3.17 18.34
C ALA A 14 20.74 2.48 17.48
N ASP A 15 20.42 1.35 16.83
CA ASP A 15 21.30 0.63 15.92
C ASP A 15 21.29 1.19 14.49
N GLY A 16 20.52 2.25 14.25
CA GLY A 16 20.40 2.94 12.97
C GLY A 16 19.41 2.33 11.99
N HIS A 17 18.71 1.26 12.37
CA HIS A 17 17.67 0.66 11.55
C HIS A 17 16.29 1.26 11.82
N PHE A 18 15.54 1.51 10.74
CA PHE A 18 14.12 1.82 10.84
C PHE A 18 13.28 0.54 10.94
N ARG A 19 12.45 0.47 11.99
CA ARG A 19 11.47 -0.61 12.20
C ARG A 19 10.07 -0.02 12.22
N ARG A 20 9.30 -0.31 11.17
CA ARG A 20 7.91 0.15 11.07
C ARG A 20 7.08 -0.50 12.16
N LYS A 21 6.38 0.30 12.96
CA LYS A 21 5.36 -0.17 13.89
C LYS A 21 4.14 -0.69 13.12
N ASP A 22 3.62 -1.83 13.55
CA ASP A 22 2.43 -2.41 12.94
C ASP A 22 1.15 -1.63 13.27
N SER A 23 0.19 -1.73 12.36
CA SER A 23 -1.17 -1.21 12.51
C SER A 23 -1.91 -1.94 13.65
N VAL A 24 -2.64 -1.18 14.47
CA VAL A 24 -3.30 -1.69 15.69
C VAL A 24 -4.81 -1.88 15.55
N PHE A 25 -5.47 -1.13 14.65
CA PHE A 25 -6.90 -1.29 14.39
C PHE A 25 -7.07 -2.27 13.23
N ARG A 26 -7.72 -3.41 13.51
CA ARG A 26 -7.73 -4.60 12.65
C ARG A 26 -9.12 -5.22 12.51
N SER A 27 -10.17 -4.49 12.87
CA SER A 27 -11.54 -4.94 12.65
C SER A 27 -11.87 -4.97 11.15
N ILE A 28 -12.92 -5.69 10.78
CA ILE A 28 -13.26 -6.01 9.39
C ILE A 28 -14.68 -5.53 9.11
N VAL A 29 -14.85 -4.76 8.03
CA VAL A 29 -16.16 -4.55 7.41
C VAL A 29 -16.55 -5.85 6.71
N SER A 30 -17.68 -6.43 7.07
CA SER A 30 -18.09 -7.77 6.66
C SER A 30 -19.41 -7.74 5.89
N SER A 31 -19.53 -8.58 4.88
CA SER A 31 -20.79 -8.85 4.17
C SER A 31 -21.85 -9.55 5.04
N ASP A 32 -21.47 -10.10 6.20
CA ASP A 32 -22.40 -10.65 7.20
C ASP A 32 -23.19 -9.50 7.88
N PRO A 33 -24.52 -9.45 7.73
CA PRO A 33 -25.35 -8.39 8.33
C PRO A 33 -25.38 -8.42 9.87
N THR A 34 -24.88 -9.49 10.49
CA THR A 34 -24.80 -9.64 11.96
C THR A 34 -23.43 -9.32 12.54
N ALA A 35 -22.44 -8.97 11.70
CA ALA A 35 -21.12 -8.58 12.14
C ALA A 35 -21.15 -7.28 12.96
N GLU A 36 -20.06 -7.01 13.71
CA GLU A 36 -19.86 -5.73 14.41
C GLU A 36 -19.87 -4.54 13.43
N PHE A 37 -19.22 -4.73 12.27
CA PHE A 37 -19.15 -3.76 11.17
C PHE A 37 -19.75 -4.37 9.89
N PRO A 38 -21.08 -4.40 9.72
CA PRO A 38 -21.71 -4.89 8.50
C PRO A 38 -21.50 -3.92 7.33
N ALA A 39 -21.34 -4.46 6.14
CA ALA A 39 -21.11 -3.73 4.91
C ALA A 39 -22.38 -2.99 4.45
N GLU A 40 -22.43 -1.69 4.77
CA GLU A 40 -23.58 -0.81 4.53
C GLU A 40 -23.14 0.43 3.74
N LYS A 41 -24.01 0.84 2.80
CA LYS A 41 -23.84 2.09 2.06
C LYS A 41 -23.89 3.28 3.02
N ASP A 42 -23.02 4.26 2.80
CA ASP A 42 -22.99 5.48 3.59
C ASP A 42 -22.75 5.21 5.08
N ARG A 43 -21.98 4.18 5.47
CA ARG A 43 -21.60 3.96 6.87
C ARG A 43 -20.13 4.24 7.16
N TYR A 44 -19.25 3.89 6.23
CA TYR A 44 -17.81 3.98 6.45
C TYR A 44 -17.19 5.13 5.67
N ILE A 45 -16.19 5.77 6.26
CA ILE A 45 -15.43 6.87 5.66
C ILE A 45 -13.96 6.47 5.59
N LEU A 46 -13.34 6.69 4.43
CA LEU A 46 -11.91 6.53 4.24
C LEU A 46 -11.21 7.88 4.36
N TYR A 47 -10.28 8.01 5.31
CA TYR A 47 -9.43 9.20 5.43
C TYR A 47 -8.15 9.06 4.60
N LEU A 48 -7.86 10.08 3.79
CA LEU A 48 -6.74 10.11 2.85
C LEU A 48 -5.76 11.25 3.16
N GLY A 49 -4.48 10.90 3.15
CA GLY A 49 -3.37 11.86 3.03
C GLY A 49 -2.61 11.63 1.72
N TYR A 50 -2.56 12.67 0.88
CA TYR A 50 -2.03 12.62 -0.50
C TYR A 50 -0.58 12.11 -0.61
N GLY A 51 0.24 12.33 0.42
CA GLY A 51 1.63 11.89 0.42
C GLY A 51 1.82 10.39 0.64
N CYS A 52 0.82 9.67 1.17
CA CYS A 52 1.02 8.31 1.65
C CYS A 52 0.73 7.23 0.59
N PRO A 53 1.69 6.33 0.30
CA PRO A 53 1.46 5.23 -0.63
C PRO A 53 0.49 4.17 -0.08
N TRP A 54 0.38 4.02 1.25
CA TRP A 54 -0.48 3.00 1.87
C TRP A 54 -1.96 3.32 1.67
N VAL A 55 -2.36 4.59 1.83
CA VAL A 55 -3.77 5.00 1.66
C VAL A 55 -4.17 5.09 0.20
N HIS A 56 -3.23 5.42 -0.69
CA HIS A 56 -3.53 5.38 -2.12
C HIS A 56 -3.83 3.96 -2.62
N ARG A 57 -3.37 2.89 -1.95
CA ARG A 57 -3.81 1.51 -2.28
C ARG A 57 -5.31 1.36 -2.06
N SER A 58 -5.79 1.79 -0.89
CA SER A 58 -7.20 1.77 -0.53
C SER A 58 -8.02 2.65 -1.48
N ASN A 59 -7.52 3.82 -1.85
CA ASN A 59 -8.22 4.70 -2.81
C ASN A 59 -8.25 4.11 -4.23
N ILE A 60 -7.17 3.48 -4.70
CA ILE A 60 -7.16 2.79 -6.00
C ILE A 60 -8.14 1.63 -5.99
N ALA A 61 -8.11 0.79 -4.94
CA ALA A 61 -9.07 -0.32 -4.82
C ALA A 61 -10.51 0.20 -4.79
N ARG A 62 -10.78 1.26 -4.03
CA ARG A 62 -12.09 1.95 -4.00
C ARG A 62 -12.55 2.33 -5.40
N SER A 63 -11.70 2.98 -6.19
CA SER A 63 -12.07 3.40 -7.55
C SER A 63 -12.16 2.27 -8.56
N LEU A 64 -11.28 1.28 -8.51
CA LEU A 64 -11.36 0.11 -9.40
C LEU A 64 -12.62 -0.73 -9.16
N LYS A 65 -13.16 -0.67 -7.93
CA LYS A 65 -14.38 -1.37 -7.51
C LYS A 65 -15.66 -0.54 -7.65
N GLY A 66 -15.57 0.75 -8.00
CA GLY A 66 -16.76 1.62 -8.09
C GLY A 66 -17.40 1.92 -6.74
N LEU A 67 -16.60 1.94 -5.66
CA LEU A 67 -17.07 2.14 -4.29
C LEU A 67 -17.23 3.62 -3.92
N GLU A 68 -17.12 4.54 -4.88
CA GLU A 68 -17.09 5.97 -4.60
C GLU A 68 -18.33 6.49 -3.87
N GLU A 69 -19.49 5.98 -4.27
CA GLU A 69 -20.81 6.31 -3.73
C GLU A 69 -21.17 5.49 -2.47
N ILE A 70 -20.32 4.54 -2.07
CA ILE A 70 -20.53 3.66 -0.91
C ILE A 70 -19.62 4.06 0.24
N ILE A 71 -18.37 4.38 -0.07
CA ILE A 71 -17.32 4.76 0.88
C ILE A 71 -16.87 6.19 0.54
N PRO A 72 -17.41 7.22 1.21
CA PRO A 72 -16.91 8.58 1.06
C PRO A 72 -15.42 8.70 1.41
N LEU A 73 -14.73 9.59 0.69
CA LEU A 73 -13.32 9.91 0.92
C LEU A 73 -13.22 11.28 1.58
N VAL A 74 -12.56 11.35 2.73
CA VAL A 74 -12.20 12.63 3.37
C VAL A 74 -10.71 12.85 3.18
N ALA A 75 -10.36 13.93 2.49
CA ALA A 75 -9.00 14.43 2.39
C ALA A 75 -8.98 15.80 3.05
N ASP A 76 -8.44 15.88 4.28
CA ASP A 76 -8.24 17.16 4.96
C ASP A 76 -6.85 17.71 4.59
N PRO A 77 -6.76 18.75 3.73
CA PRO A 77 -5.49 19.36 3.38
C PRO A 77 -4.85 20.15 4.53
N ALA A 78 -5.60 20.45 5.61
CA ALA A 78 -5.17 21.31 6.72
C ALA A 78 -4.74 20.54 7.98
N TYR A 79 -4.80 19.20 8.00
CA TYR A 79 -4.46 18.42 9.18
C TYR A 79 -2.94 18.14 9.31
N GLU A 80 -2.37 18.50 10.47
CA GLU A 80 -0.92 18.47 10.75
C GLU A 80 -0.46 17.33 11.69
N GLY A 81 -1.32 16.37 12.04
CA GLY A 81 -1.00 15.26 12.95
C GLY A 81 -0.30 14.05 12.31
N ARG A 82 0.21 13.11 13.15
CA ARG A 82 0.75 11.83 12.65
C ARG A 82 -0.39 10.91 12.20
N TYR A 83 -0.55 10.77 10.90
CA TYR A 83 -1.42 9.77 10.32
C TYR A 83 -0.83 8.35 10.41
N THR A 84 -1.52 7.41 11.06
CA THR A 84 -1.47 6.01 10.60
C THR A 84 -2.52 5.84 9.51
N ILE A 85 -2.32 6.48 8.35
CA ILE A 85 -3.21 6.34 7.19
C ILE A 85 -2.81 5.11 6.36
N PRO A 86 -3.77 4.40 5.74
CA PRO A 86 -5.22 4.68 5.71
C PRO A 86 -5.92 4.52 7.07
N VAL A 87 -7.01 5.27 7.28
CA VAL A 87 -7.96 5.04 8.38
C VAL A 87 -9.33 4.82 7.76
N LEU A 88 -9.89 3.63 7.97
CA LEU A 88 -11.28 3.32 7.69
C LEU A 88 -12.07 3.49 8.99
N CYS A 89 -13.02 4.41 8.99
CA CYS A 89 -13.78 4.82 10.16
C CYS A 89 -15.26 4.50 9.97
N ASP A 90 -15.91 4.01 11.03
CA ASP A 90 -17.37 3.98 11.11
C ASP A 90 -17.88 5.41 11.39
N LYS A 91 -19.07 5.76 10.89
CA LYS A 91 -19.67 7.11 11.03
C LYS A 91 -19.80 7.57 12.50
N GLU A 92 -19.75 6.64 13.44
CA GLU A 92 -19.74 6.89 14.90
C GLU A 92 -18.31 7.13 15.47
N GLU A 93 -17.42 7.72 14.68
CA GLU A 93 -16.02 8.08 15.05
C GLU A 93 -15.12 6.93 15.51
N THR A 94 -15.51 5.68 15.24
CA THR A 94 -14.73 4.49 15.61
C THR A 94 -13.81 4.03 14.46
N ILE A 95 -12.52 3.89 14.74
CA ILE A 95 -11.56 3.36 13.75
C ILE A 95 -11.76 1.85 13.60
N VAL A 96 -12.23 1.42 12.43
CA VAL A 96 -12.43 0.01 12.08
C VAL A 96 -11.08 -0.63 11.75
N ASN A 97 -10.34 -0.04 10.81
CA ASN A 97 -9.09 -0.61 10.33
C ASN A 97 -8.09 0.46 9.89
N ASN A 98 -6.81 0.27 10.22
CA ASN A 98 -5.72 1.12 9.73
C ASN A 98 -4.57 0.36 9.06
N LYS A 99 -4.87 -0.82 8.52
CA LYS A 99 -3.96 -1.69 7.76
C LYS A 99 -4.39 -1.73 6.28
N SER A 100 -3.66 -1.00 5.43
CA SER A 100 -4.00 -0.88 4.00
C SER A 100 -4.21 -2.21 3.28
N SER A 101 -3.44 -3.25 3.63
CA SER A 101 -3.53 -4.56 2.99
C SER A 101 -4.81 -5.32 3.36
N GLU A 102 -5.43 -5.01 4.48
CA GLU A 102 -6.72 -5.59 4.87
C GLU A 102 -7.85 -4.79 4.27
N ILE A 103 -7.75 -3.45 4.31
CA ILE A 103 -8.76 -2.55 3.75
C ILE A 103 -8.98 -2.84 2.26
N ILE A 104 -7.92 -3.01 1.47
CA ILE A 104 -8.09 -3.35 0.05
C ILE A 104 -8.80 -4.70 -0.14
N ARG A 105 -8.55 -5.69 0.73
CA ARG A 105 -9.22 -7.00 0.66
C ARG A 105 -10.69 -6.92 1.03
N MET A 106 -11.04 -6.11 2.04
CA MET A 106 -12.43 -5.80 2.35
C MET A 106 -13.13 -5.15 1.14
N PHE A 107 -12.47 -4.19 0.48
CA PHE A 107 -13.02 -3.51 -0.70
C PHE A 107 -13.18 -4.44 -1.90
N TYR A 108 -12.37 -5.48 -2.01
CA TYR A 108 -12.52 -6.46 -3.09
C TYR A 108 -13.82 -7.24 -2.93
N THR A 109 -14.14 -7.78 -1.75
CA THR A 109 -15.23 -8.77 -1.62
C THR A 109 -16.36 -8.39 -0.69
N GLU A 110 -16.10 -7.69 0.42
CA GLU A 110 -17.10 -7.52 1.50
C GLU A 110 -18.21 -6.53 1.15
N LEU A 111 -18.01 -5.71 0.12
CA LEU A 111 -18.98 -4.74 -0.38
C LEU A 111 -19.62 -5.19 -1.71
N ASP A 112 -19.32 -6.39 -2.21
CA ASP A 112 -19.76 -6.85 -3.54
C ASP A 112 -21.29 -6.93 -3.68
N HIS A 113 -22.01 -7.29 -2.62
CA HIS A 113 -23.49 -7.35 -2.65
C HIS A 113 -24.14 -5.97 -2.83
N LEU A 114 -23.42 -4.88 -2.54
CA LEU A 114 -23.88 -3.51 -2.77
C LEU A 114 -23.55 -3.00 -4.19
N LEU A 115 -22.74 -3.75 -4.94
CA LEU A 115 -22.29 -3.37 -6.27
C LEU A 115 -23.13 -4.02 -7.39
N PRO A 116 -23.26 -3.35 -8.55
CA PRO A 116 -23.69 -3.96 -9.79
C PRO A 116 -22.84 -5.20 -10.15
N ASP A 117 -23.45 -6.17 -10.84
CA ASP A 117 -22.81 -7.46 -11.14
C ASP A 117 -21.45 -7.29 -11.86
N ASP A 118 -21.32 -6.38 -12.82
CA ASP A 118 -20.08 -6.14 -13.58
C ASP A 118 -18.92 -5.55 -12.75
N LEU A 119 -19.23 -5.00 -11.57
CA LEU A 119 -18.23 -4.43 -10.65
C LEU A 119 -17.81 -5.40 -9.54
N ARG A 120 -18.51 -6.52 -9.36
CA ARG A 120 -18.17 -7.56 -8.37
C ARG A 120 -16.86 -8.25 -8.70
N GLU A 121 -16.12 -8.67 -7.67
CA GLU A 121 -14.74 -9.16 -7.80
C GLU A 121 -14.67 -10.36 -8.75
N VAL A 122 -15.58 -11.32 -8.55
CA VAL A 122 -15.65 -12.55 -9.33
C VAL A 122 -15.93 -12.32 -10.81
N ASN A 123 -16.50 -11.16 -11.17
CA ASN A 123 -16.88 -10.81 -12.54
C ASN A 123 -15.84 -9.91 -13.22
N LYS A 124 -14.80 -9.46 -12.49
CA LYS A 124 -13.68 -8.74 -13.08
C LYS A 124 -12.80 -9.70 -13.90
N PRO A 125 -12.07 -9.18 -14.92
CA PRO A 125 -11.11 -9.98 -15.69
C PRO A 125 -10.15 -10.74 -14.77
N GLY A 126 -9.86 -12.01 -15.09
CA GLY A 126 -9.01 -12.87 -14.28
C GLY A 126 -9.58 -13.29 -12.93
N GLY A 127 -10.86 -13.03 -12.64
CA GLY A 127 -11.47 -13.29 -11.33
C GLY A 127 -11.13 -12.23 -10.28
N GLY A 128 -10.71 -11.03 -10.71
CA GLY A 128 -10.47 -9.89 -9.84
C GLY A 128 -9.01 -9.67 -9.46
N PHE A 129 -8.83 -8.85 -8.43
CA PHE A 129 -7.54 -8.42 -7.91
C PHE A 129 -6.92 -9.44 -6.94
N TYR A 130 -7.73 -10.31 -6.31
CA TYR A 130 -7.25 -11.38 -5.42
C TYR A 130 -7.94 -12.75 -5.66
N PRO A 131 -7.83 -13.30 -6.88
CA PRO A 131 -8.54 -14.53 -7.27
C PRO A 131 -7.96 -15.76 -6.60
N LEU A 132 -8.83 -16.74 -6.28
CA LEU A 132 -8.50 -17.97 -5.55
C LEU A 132 -7.28 -18.72 -6.11
N TYR A 133 -7.18 -18.85 -7.43
CA TYR A 133 -6.12 -19.61 -8.10
C TYR A 133 -4.74 -18.94 -8.06
N LEU A 134 -4.64 -17.64 -7.71
CA LEU A 134 -3.36 -16.91 -7.59
C LEU A 134 -3.02 -16.49 -6.16
N ARG A 135 -3.88 -16.76 -5.16
CA ARG A 135 -3.68 -16.21 -3.80
C ARG A 135 -2.33 -16.56 -3.20
N ASN A 136 -1.89 -17.81 -3.37
CA ASN A 136 -0.60 -18.26 -2.84
C ASN A 136 0.58 -17.48 -3.46
N ASP A 137 0.58 -17.33 -4.79
CA ASP A 137 1.62 -16.61 -5.52
C ASP A 137 1.59 -15.11 -5.18
N ILE A 138 0.39 -14.52 -5.09
CA ILE A 138 0.18 -13.13 -4.69
C ILE A 138 0.70 -12.91 -3.26
N ASP A 139 0.37 -13.78 -2.32
CA ASP A 139 0.77 -13.64 -0.92
C ASP A 139 2.27 -13.83 -0.72
N GLU A 140 2.88 -14.79 -1.43
CA GLU A 140 4.34 -14.96 -1.43
C GLU A 140 5.02 -13.72 -2.03
N MET A 141 4.54 -13.23 -3.16
CA MET A 141 5.12 -12.08 -3.83
C MET A 141 5.01 -10.82 -2.97
N ASN A 142 3.83 -10.58 -2.40
CA ASN A 142 3.56 -9.43 -1.56
C ASN A 142 4.42 -9.38 -0.29
N LYS A 143 4.88 -10.51 0.25
CA LYS A 143 5.79 -10.54 1.41
C LYS A 143 7.12 -9.87 1.07
N TRP A 144 7.76 -10.28 -0.03
CA TRP A 144 9.07 -9.75 -0.39
C TRP A 144 8.97 -8.36 -1.03
N VAL A 145 7.94 -8.09 -1.84
CA VAL A 145 7.65 -6.75 -2.38
C VAL A 145 7.44 -5.75 -1.24
N TYR A 146 6.67 -6.11 -0.21
CA TYR A 146 6.52 -5.25 0.97
C TYR A 146 7.85 -5.05 1.69
N ARG A 147 8.55 -6.14 2.02
CA ARG A 147 9.74 -6.10 2.88
C ARG A 147 10.91 -5.36 2.23
N GLN A 148 11.14 -5.57 0.93
CA GLN A 148 12.32 -5.12 0.19
C GLN A 148 12.05 -3.90 -0.67
N ILE A 149 10.81 -3.67 -1.13
CA ILE A 149 10.48 -2.52 -1.98
C ILE A 149 9.64 -1.50 -1.21
N ASN A 150 8.38 -1.81 -0.89
CA ASN A 150 7.45 -0.81 -0.35
C ASN A 150 7.91 -0.24 1.00
N ASN A 151 8.39 -1.10 1.89
CA ASN A 151 8.99 -0.68 3.16
C ASN A 151 10.52 -0.53 3.03
N GLY A 152 11.14 -1.14 2.01
CA GLY A 152 12.58 -1.03 1.76
C GLY A 152 13.03 0.40 1.54
N VAL A 153 12.30 1.17 0.72
CA VAL A 153 12.62 2.60 0.50
C VAL A 153 12.61 3.41 1.80
N TYR A 154 11.69 3.12 2.73
CA TYR A 154 11.64 3.77 4.04
C TYR A 154 12.78 3.32 4.95
N LYS A 155 13.13 2.02 4.92
CA LYS A 155 14.26 1.50 5.68
C LYS A 155 15.58 2.11 5.23
N THR A 156 15.75 2.30 3.92
CA THR A 156 16.88 3.00 3.33
C THR A 156 16.89 4.47 3.74
N GLY A 157 15.80 5.20 3.48
CA GLY A 157 15.75 6.65 3.71
C GLY A 157 15.80 7.09 5.17
N PHE A 158 15.32 6.25 6.09
CA PHE A 158 15.37 6.54 7.52
C PHE A 158 16.58 5.94 8.23
N ALA A 159 17.44 5.18 7.55
CA ALA A 159 18.65 4.66 8.17
C ALA A 159 19.58 5.79 8.62
N THR A 160 20.16 5.67 9.82
CA THR A 160 21.08 6.68 10.37
C THR A 160 22.52 6.20 10.46
N THR A 161 22.81 4.97 10.05
CA THR A 161 24.17 4.41 9.94
C THR A 161 24.41 3.88 8.53
N GLN A 162 25.67 3.91 8.06
CA GLN A 162 26.03 3.42 6.73
C GLN A 162 25.66 1.94 6.55
N VAL A 163 25.94 1.12 7.56
CA VAL A 163 25.63 -0.31 7.57
C VAL A 163 24.13 -0.57 7.42
N ALA A 164 23.28 0.19 8.14
CA ALA A 164 21.84 0.06 8.01
C ALA A 164 21.34 0.54 6.65
N TYR A 165 21.90 1.62 6.12
CA TYR A 165 21.56 2.16 4.80
C TYR A 165 21.89 1.15 3.68
N GLU A 166 23.13 0.68 3.60
CA GLU A 166 23.60 -0.28 2.59
C GLU A 166 22.87 -1.63 2.71
N GLY A 167 22.63 -2.08 3.95
CA GLY A 167 21.86 -3.30 4.23
C GLY A 167 20.40 -3.26 3.77
N ASN A 168 19.87 -2.09 3.39
CA ASN A 168 18.55 -1.95 2.77
C ASN A 168 18.60 -1.50 1.31
N LEU A 169 19.59 -0.68 0.93
CA LEU A 169 19.77 -0.18 -0.42
C LEU A 169 20.01 -1.31 -1.42
N TYR A 170 20.98 -2.19 -1.17
CA TYR A 170 21.30 -3.25 -2.13
C TYR A 170 20.14 -4.26 -2.27
N PRO A 171 19.52 -4.77 -1.17
CA PRO A 171 18.36 -5.66 -1.29
C PRO A 171 17.13 -5.02 -1.95
N LEU A 172 16.98 -3.69 -1.88
CA LEU A 172 15.93 -2.96 -2.60
C LEU A 172 16.16 -3.06 -4.12
N PHE A 173 17.36 -2.78 -4.60
CA PHE A 173 17.66 -2.84 -6.04
C PHE A 173 17.72 -4.27 -6.57
N GLU A 174 18.17 -5.25 -5.78
CA GLU A 174 18.02 -6.67 -6.13
C GLU A 174 16.55 -7.07 -6.31
N ALA A 175 15.66 -6.57 -5.45
CA ALA A 175 14.23 -6.83 -5.57
C ALA A 175 13.61 -6.14 -6.79
N LEU A 176 14.05 -4.93 -7.15
CA LEU A 176 13.64 -4.26 -8.39
C LEU A 176 14.15 -5.00 -9.64
N ASP A 177 15.39 -5.51 -9.61
CA ASP A 177 15.93 -6.37 -10.67
C ASP A 177 15.09 -7.66 -10.81
N ARG A 178 14.65 -8.25 -9.70
CA ARG A 178 13.73 -9.40 -9.72
C ARG A 178 12.37 -9.08 -10.34
N ILE A 179 11.79 -7.91 -10.03
CA ILE A 179 10.54 -7.44 -10.66
C ILE A 179 10.73 -7.28 -12.18
N LYS A 180 11.84 -6.65 -12.59
CA LYS A 180 12.19 -6.50 -14.01
C LYS A 180 12.24 -7.83 -14.73
N THR A 181 12.88 -8.85 -14.14
CA THR A 181 12.91 -10.20 -14.72
C THR A 181 11.52 -10.81 -14.82
N HIS A 182 10.67 -10.64 -13.80
CA HIS A 182 9.28 -11.12 -13.84
C HIS A 182 8.49 -10.49 -14.98
N LEU A 183 8.53 -9.16 -15.12
CA LEU A 183 7.80 -8.42 -16.16
C LEU A 183 8.38 -8.65 -17.55
N HIS A 184 9.64 -9.02 -17.69
CA HIS A 184 10.19 -9.45 -18.98
C HIS A 184 9.68 -10.83 -19.41
N SER A 185 9.35 -11.70 -18.44
CA SER A 185 8.92 -13.09 -18.69
C SER A 185 7.40 -13.26 -18.83
N LYS A 186 6.60 -12.26 -18.45
CA LYS A 186 5.14 -12.29 -18.48
C LYS A 186 4.63 -11.06 -19.21
N ASP A 187 3.73 -11.27 -20.16
CA ASP A 187 3.42 -10.30 -21.22
C ASP A 187 2.78 -8.96 -20.77
N THR A 188 2.43 -8.75 -19.48
CA THR A 188 1.92 -7.42 -19.06
C THR A 188 1.96 -7.11 -17.54
N ASN A 189 1.55 -8.02 -16.65
CA ASN A 189 1.44 -7.77 -15.20
C ASN A 189 2.22 -8.80 -14.36
N LEU A 190 2.42 -8.55 -13.06
CA LEU A 190 3.25 -9.39 -12.19
C LEU A 190 2.73 -10.82 -12.03
N SER A 191 1.41 -10.98 -12.02
CA SER A 191 0.75 -12.27 -11.82
C SER A 191 0.21 -12.88 -13.12
N GLY A 192 0.42 -12.26 -14.28
CA GLY A 192 -0.09 -12.74 -15.57
C GLY A 192 -0.65 -11.61 -16.44
N GLU A 193 -1.77 -11.88 -17.12
CA GLU A 193 -2.40 -10.92 -18.03
C GLU A 193 -3.16 -9.82 -17.27
N HIS A 194 -3.75 -10.13 -16.12
CA HIS A 194 -4.64 -9.22 -15.38
C HIS A 194 -3.97 -8.56 -14.18
N ILE A 195 -4.42 -7.35 -13.84
CA ILE A 195 -3.97 -6.60 -12.67
C ILE A 195 -4.41 -7.32 -11.39
N THR A 196 -3.48 -7.47 -10.45
CA THR A 196 -3.72 -8.07 -9.12
C THR A 196 -3.39 -7.10 -7.99
N GLU A 197 -3.71 -7.50 -6.75
CA GLU A 197 -3.32 -6.79 -5.52
C GLU A 197 -1.81 -6.46 -5.51
N THR A 198 -0.97 -7.35 -6.04
CA THR A 198 0.49 -7.14 -6.08
C THR A 198 0.87 -5.95 -6.94
N ASP A 199 0.27 -5.80 -8.12
CA ASP A 199 0.50 -4.68 -9.04
C ASP A 199 0.10 -3.36 -8.38
N ILE A 200 -1.09 -3.31 -7.76
CA ILE A 200 -1.59 -2.15 -7.01
C ILE A 200 -0.60 -1.76 -5.88
N ARG A 201 -0.10 -2.75 -5.13
CA ARG A 201 0.81 -2.52 -4.01
C ARG A 201 2.20 -2.04 -4.45
N LEU A 202 2.70 -2.57 -5.57
CA LEU A 202 3.99 -2.17 -6.16
C LEU A 202 3.91 -0.77 -6.77
N TYR A 203 2.89 -0.51 -7.59
CA TYR A 203 2.69 0.74 -8.32
C TYR A 203 2.77 1.96 -7.40
N MET A 204 2.22 1.85 -6.19
CA MET A 204 2.28 2.92 -5.18
C MET A 204 3.67 3.31 -4.71
N THR A 205 4.63 2.41 -4.81
CA THR A 205 6.04 2.73 -4.53
C THR A 205 6.74 3.22 -5.79
N VAL A 206 6.55 2.54 -6.91
CA VAL A 206 7.19 2.87 -8.20
C VAL A 206 6.84 4.28 -8.66
N ALA A 207 5.55 4.66 -8.61
CA ALA A 207 5.08 5.98 -9.02
C ALA A 207 5.67 7.15 -8.19
N ARG A 208 6.28 6.84 -7.04
CA ARG A 208 6.93 7.83 -6.15
C ARG A 208 8.46 7.72 -6.16
N PHE A 209 9.01 6.74 -6.88
CA PHE A 209 10.41 6.39 -6.74
C PHE A 209 11.32 7.53 -7.21
N ASP A 210 11.23 7.91 -8.48
CA ASP A 210 12.14 8.91 -9.05
C ASP A 210 11.86 10.32 -8.52
N VAL A 211 10.59 10.64 -8.26
CA VAL A 211 10.18 11.98 -7.81
C VAL A 211 10.44 12.25 -6.32
N ALA A 212 10.53 11.20 -5.49
CA ALA A 212 10.68 11.35 -4.05
C ALA A 212 11.76 10.43 -3.47
N TYR A 213 11.62 9.11 -3.62
CA TYR A 213 12.50 8.16 -2.91
C TYR A 213 13.96 8.21 -3.39
N TYR A 214 14.19 8.51 -4.67
CA TYR A 214 15.52 8.66 -5.25
C TYR A 214 16.31 9.76 -4.53
N LEU A 215 15.73 10.96 -4.38
CA LEU A 215 16.39 12.11 -3.74
C LEU A 215 16.26 12.10 -2.22
N ILE A 216 15.03 12.00 -1.70
CA ILE A 216 14.74 12.20 -0.28
C ILE A 216 15.23 11.01 0.55
N PHE A 217 15.00 9.78 0.05
CA PHE A 217 15.41 8.55 0.73
C PHE A 217 16.75 8.00 0.23
N ARG A 218 17.42 8.72 -0.69
CA ARG A 218 18.71 8.34 -1.26
C ARG A 218 18.67 6.94 -1.87
N CYS A 219 17.52 6.50 -2.40
CA CYS A 219 17.43 5.26 -3.16
C CYS A 219 17.98 5.49 -4.58
N ASN A 220 19.27 5.80 -4.69
CA ASN A 220 19.83 6.47 -5.87
C ASN A 220 20.87 5.67 -6.66
N LEU A 221 20.92 4.33 -6.54
CA LEU A 221 21.78 3.50 -7.39
C LEU A 221 21.36 3.53 -8.86
N LYS A 222 20.06 3.57 -9.11
CA LYS A 222 19.40 3.56 -10.42
C LYS A 222 18.07 4.32 -10.31
N THR A 223 17.51 4.72 -11.44
CA THR A 223 16.16 5.32 -11.55
C THR A 223 15.19 4.33 -12.17
N ILE A 224 13.90 4.41 -11.85
CA ILE A 224 12.88 3.62 -12.53
C ILE A 224 12.84 3.97 -14.01
N TRP A 225 12.83 5.27 -14.33
CA TRP A 225 12.73 5.78 -15.70
C TRP A 225 13.80 5.23 -16.65
N HIS A 226 15.08 5.26 -16.26
CA HIS A 226 16.17 4.90 -17.17
C HIS A 226 16.57 3.43 -17.09
N ASP A 227 16.55 2.83 -15.89
CA ASP A 227 17.17 1.51 -15.68
C ASP A 227 16.16 0.34 -15.67
N TYR A 228 14.88 0.68 -15.47
CA TYR A 228 13.77 -0.26 -15.34
C TYR A 228 12.62 0.04 -16.32
N PRO A 229 12.87 0.08 -17.64
CA PRO A 229 11.84 0.41 -18.63
C PRO A 229 10.66 -0.59 -18.64
N GLN A 230 10.84 -1.81 -18.12
CA GLN A 230 9.76 -2.79 -17.97
C GLN A 230 8.81 -2.47 -16.81
N ILE A 231 9.29 -1.72 -15.81
CA ILE A 231 8.51 -1.27 -14.66
C ILE A 231 7.85 0.09 -14.96
N HIS A 232 8.49 0.87 -15.83
CA HIS A 232 8.02 2.14 -16.35
C HIS A 232 6.86 1.92 -17.33
N LEU A 233 5.62 2.00 -16.82
CA LEU A 233 4.39 2.00 -17.61
C LEU A 233 4.28 3.27 -18.47
#